data_AF-A0A8J2E5N1-F1
#
_entry.id   AF-A0A8J2E5N1-F1
#
_cell.length_a   1.000
_cell.length_b   1.000
_cell.length_c   1.000
_cell.angle_alpha   90.00
_cell.angle_beta   90.00
_cell.angle_gamma   90.00
#
_symmetry.space_group_name_H-M   'P 1'
#
loop_
_entity.id
_entity.type
_entity.pdbx_description
1 polymer ?
#
loop_
_entity_poly.entity_id
_entity_poly.type
_entity_poly.pdbx_seq_one_letter_code
_entity_poly.pdbx_strand_id
1 'polypeptide(L)'
;MKSKTDKLSEMTTEQTNYSEKFQKIESIEKDDIKNHKNGTSNSPNDHKKLKHVMREKVFEMRNSTLTDLFSEIKHVKTIYNCFVALFLIAFLNTAVYDILQNGSLSLGFLTIKLGFGKMTTVIKIWCFMVASSYSVYYFYNFYAHQRIKLSPKSFQLKIWDYTWFLLFVGYQLTFLVLPAHIILKSQLPPPSTTIVLMEQVRMIMKIHAFIRSTVPSVLNRKLHDGSGDLIPKFNKFSYFMFAPTLIYQDNYPR
;
A
#
# COMPACT_ATOMS: atom_id res chain seq x y z
N MET A 1 33.65 -41.71 -7.61
CA MET A 1 32.34 -41.60 -8.29
C MET A 1 31.12 -41.57 -7.35
N LYS A 2 31.25 -41.90 -6.05
CA LYS A 2 30.15 -42.00 -5.06
C LYS A 2 29.61 -40.64 -4.53
N SER A 3 30.40 -39.57 -4.59
CA SER A 3 30.05 -38.27 -3.97
C SER A 3 28.98 -37.45 -4.73
N LYS A 4 28.79 -37.67 -6.04
CA LYS A 4 27.84 -36.89 -6.86
C LYS A 4 26.42 -37.46 -6.80
N THR A 5 26.30 -38.78 -6.63
CA THR A 5 25.03 -39.47 -6.42
C THR A 5 24.43 -39.14 -5.06
N ASP A 6 25.26 -39.05 -4.01
CA ASP A 6 24.79 -38.76 -2.65
C ASP A 6 24.20 -37.33 -2.52
N LYS A 7 24.84 -36.34 -3.17
CA LYS A 7 24.32 -34.96 -3.25
C LYS A 7 23.03 -34.85 -4.06
N LEU A 8 22.88 -35.67 -5.10
CA LEU A 8 21.66 -35.68 -5.91
C LEU A 8 20.50 -36.30 -5.11
N SER A 9 20.76 -37.36 -4.33
CA SER A 9 19.76 -37.92 -3.41
C SER A 9 19.37 -36.95 -2.30
N GLU A 10 20.32 -36.19 -1.75
CA GLU A 10 20.02 -35.16 -0.72
C GLU A 10 19.12 -34.04 -1.28
N MET A 11 19.45 -33.50 -2.46
CA MET A 11 18.59 -32.48 -3.12
C MET A 11 17.19 -33.02 -3.45
N THR A 12 17.09 -34.28 -3.88
CA THR A 12 15.79 -34.90 -4.17
C THR A 12 14.97 -35.11 -2.90
N THR A 13 15.64 -35.46 -1.79
CA THR A 13 15.00 -35.65 -0.48
C THR A 13 14.50 -34.31 0.08
N GLU A 14 15.30 -33.24 -0.04
CA GLU A 14 14.87 -31.89 0.34
C GLU A 14 13.69 -31.41 -0.49
N GLN A 15 13.71 -31.57 -1.82
CA GLN A 15 12.57 -31.21 -2.69
C GLN A 15 11.30 -31.97 -2.33
N THR A 16 11.40 -33.24 -1.99
CA THR A 16 10.26 -34.06 -1.57
C THR A 16 9.67 -33.55 -0.25
N ASN A 17 10.54 -33.21 0.72
CA ASN A 17 10.14 -32.64 2.01
C ASN A 17 9.45 -31.27 1.86
N TYR A 18 9.94 -30.41 0.95
CA TYR A 18 9.25 -29.17 0.60
C TYR A 18 7.87 -29.43 0.00
N SER A 19 7.75 -30.37 -0.95
CA SER A 19 6.47 -30.73 -1.56
C SER A 19 5.44 -31.23 -0.53
N GLU A 20 5.86 -32.07 0.42
CA GLU A 20 5.03 -32.54 1.52
C GLU A 20 4.60 -31.40 2.46
N LYS A 21 5.52 -30.48 2.78
CA LYS A 21 5.21 -29.31 3.63
C LYS A 21 4.20 -28.38 2.96
N PHE A 22 4.31 -28.17 1.64
CA PHE A 22 3.34 -27.41 0.86
C PHE A 22 1.97 -28.10 0.80
N GLN A 23 1.91 -29.42 0.57
CA GLN A 23 0.65 -30.17 0.59
C GLN A 23 -0.02 -30.13 1.97
N LYS A 24 0.77 -30.16 3.05
CA LYS A 24 0.26 -30.06 4.42
C LYS A 24 -0.35 -28.70 4.72
N ILE A 25 0.28 -27.60 4.27
CA ILE A 25 -0.28 -26.25 4.39
C ILE A 25 -1.58 -26.13 3.58
N GLU A 26 -1.62 -26.70 2.38
CA GLU A 26 -2.81 -26.69 1.53
C GLU A 26 -3.96 -27.52 2.13
N SER A 27 -3.67 -28.63 2.81
CA SER A 27 -4.68 -29.40 3.55
C SER A 27 -5.22 -28.66 4.77
N ILE A 28 -4.38 -27.94 5.51
CA ILE A 28 -4.79 -27.13 6.68
C ILE A 28 -5.70 -25.99 6.21
N GLU A 29 -5.35 -25.31 5.12
CA GLU A 29 -6.19 -24.27 4.53
C GLU A 29 -7.54 -24.83 4.06
N LYS A 30 -7.56 -26.02 3.45
CA LYS A 30 -8.79 -26.69 3.01
C LYS A 30 -9.66 -27.13 4.19
N ASP A 31 -9.07 -27.61 5.28
CA ASP A 31 -9.79 -28.03 6.49
C ASP A 31 -10.33 -26.85 7.29
N ASP A 32 -9.60 -25.73 7.38
CA ASP A 32 -10.11 -24.47 7.94
C ASP A 32 -11.30 -23.94 7.12
N ILE A 33 -11.23 -24.03 5.78
CA ILE A 33 -12.35 -23.66 4.90
C ILE A 33 -13.56 -24.60 5.10
N LYS A 34 -13.33 -25.89 5.37
CA LYS A 34 -14.40 -26.90 5.55
C LYS A 34 -15.07 -26.78 6.92
N ASN A 35 -14.29 -26.61 7.99
CA ASN A 35 -14.79 -26.41 9.34
C ASN A 35 -15.55 -25.09 9.48
N HIS A 36 -15.13 -24.04 8.77
CA HIS A 36 -15.86 -22.77 8.77
C HIS A 36 -17.22 -22.84 8.05
N LYS A 37 -17.38 -23.75 7.06
CA LYS A 37 -18.67 -23.99 6.39
C LYS A 37 -19.65 -24.82 7.22
N ASN A 38 -19.17 -25.66 8.13
CA ASN A 38 -20.01 -26.55 8.93
C ASN A 38 -20.44 -25.96 10.28
N GLY A 39 -19.88 -24.81 10.69
CA GLY A 39 -20.22 -24.11 11.94
C GLY A 39 -21.46 -23.19 11.87
N THR A 40 -22.11 -23.05 10.73
CA THR A 40 -23.30 -22.20 10.53
C THR A 40 -24.52 -23.03 10.16
N SER A 41 -25.04 -23.79 11.12
CA SER A 41 -26.40 -24.30 11.07
C SER A 41 -26.95 -24.33 12.48
N ASN A 42 -27.88 -23.40 12.76
CA ASN A 42 -29.09 -23.60 13.58
C ASN A 42 -29.82 -22.26 13.77
N SER A 43 -30.53 -21.78 12.74
CA SER A 43 -31.73 -20.93 12.89
C SER A 43 -32.47 -20.82 11.53
N PRO A 44 -33.76 -21.20 11.40
CA PRO A 44 -34.38 -21.40 10.08
C PRO A 44 -34.82 -20.13 9.32
N ASN A 45 -34.52 -18.91 9.78
CA ASN A 45 -35.19 -17.69 9.26
C ASN A 45 -34.32 -16.65 8.51
N ASP A 46 -33.03 -16.89 8.27
CA ASP A 46 -32.13 -15.87 7.67
C ASP A 46 -31.72 -16.11 6.20
N HIS A 47 -32.58 -16.76 5.40
CA HIS A 47 -32.27 -17.06 3.98
C HIS A 47 -32.46 -15.90 2.99
N LYS A 48 -32.60 -14.64 3.43
CA LYS A 48 -32.66 -13.46 2.53
C LYS A 48 -31.71 -12.35 2.96
N LYS A 49 -30.41 -12.58 2.82
CA LYS A 49 -29.35 -11.60 2.46
C LYS A 49 -27.95 -12.22 2.63
N LEU A 50 -27.60 -13.22 1.83
CA LEU A 50 -26.18 -13.45 1.53
C LEU A 50 -25.72 -12.35 0.56
N LYS A 51 -25.60 -11.13 1.09
CA LYS A 51 -24.88 -10.06 0.42
C LYS A 51 -23.44 -10.53 0.38
N HIS A 52 -22.80 -10.49 -0.79
CA HIS A 52 -21.40 -10.83 -0.99
C HIS A 52 -20.53 -9.88 -0.13
N VAL A 53 -20.34 -10.19 1.15
CA VAL A 53 -19.46 -9.43 2.04
C VAL A 53 -18.05 -9.81 1.63
N MET A 54 -17.35 -8.89 0.95
CA MET A 54 -15.94 -9.06 0.66
C MET A 54 -15.20 -9.27 1.99
N ARG A 55 -14.36 -10.31 2.04
CA ARG A 55 -13.57 -10.62 3.23
C ARG A 55 -12.74 -9.40 3.60
N GLU A 56 -12.88 -8.93 4.83
CA GLU A 56 -12.15 -7.76 5.32
C GLU A 56 -10.70 -8.15 5.59
N LYS A 57 -9.76 -7.23 5.30
CA LYS A 57 -8.35 -7.50 5.50
C LYS A 57 -7.99 -7.33 6.98
N VAL A 58 -7.53 -8.40 7.61
CA VAL A 58 -6.97 -8.39 8.96
C VAL A 58 -5.45 -8.19 8.86
N PHE A 59 -4.90 -7.24 9.62
CA PHE A 59 -3.47 -7.04 9.70
C PHE A 59 -2.92 -7.81 10.89
N GLU A 60 -1.92 -8.64 10.63
CA GLU A 60 -1.20 -9.41 11.64
C GLU A 60 0.27 -9.01 11.62
N MET A 61 0.91 -9.10 12.78
CA MET A 61 2.34 -8.87 12.90
C MET A 61 3.07 -10.06 12.28
N ARG A 62 3.73 -9.83 11.14
CA ARG A 62 4.55 -10.83 10.46
C ARG A 62 5.73 -10.16 9.75
N ASN A 63 6.80 -10.93 9.58
CA ASN A 63 7.91 -10.51 8.76
C ASN A 63 7.55 -10.53 7.26
N SER A 64 8.38 -9.87 6.46
CA SER A 64 8.30 -10.02 5.00
C SER A 64 8.79 -11.40 4.61
N THR A 65 8.10 -12.05 3.67
CA THR A 65 8.46 -13.39 3.20
C THR A 65 9.89 -13.47 2.67
N LEU A 66 10.39 -12.40 2.02
CA LEU A 66 11.79 -12.33 1.59
C LEU A 66 12.76 -12.29 2.77
N THR A 67 12.41 -11.63 3.87
CA THR A 67 13.24 -11.59 5.08
C THR A 67 13.37 -12.98 5.67
N ASP A 68 12.25 -13.70 5.77
CA ASP A 68 12.23 -15.09 6.26
C ASP A 68 12.97 -16.02 5.28
N LEU A 69 12.82 -15.82 3.97
CA LEU A 69 13.50 -16.61 2.96
C LEU A 69 15.03 -16.42 3.00
N PHE A 70 15.50 -15.18 3.18
CA PHE A 70 16.93 -14.88 3.30
C PHE A 70 17.54 -15.38 4.62
N SER A 71 16.76 -15.45 5.69
CA SER A 71 17.23 -15.93 7.00
C SER A 71 17.22 -17.46 7.08
N GLU A 72 16.18 -18.12 6.56
CA GLU A 72 15.99 -19.56 6.70
C GLU A 72 16.76 -20.37 5.64
N ILE A 73 16.87 -19.88 4.39
CA ILE A 73 17.44 -20.67 3.28
C ILE A 73 18.85 -20.20 2.91
N LYS A 74 19.84 -21.06 3.18
CA LYS A 74 21.26 -20.80 2.88
C LYS A 74 21.53 -20.49 1.41
N HIS A 75 20.86 -21.19 0.48
CA HIS A 75 21.05 -20.99 -0.97
C HIS A 75 20.65 -19.58 -1.43
N VAL A 76 19.56 -19.03 -0.90
CA VAL A 76 19.07 -17.69 -1.26
C VAL A 76 20.02 -16.62 -0.71
N LYS A 77 20.56 -16.83 0.49
CA LYS A 77 21.60 -15.96 1.06
C LYS A 77 22.88 -15.92 0.21
N THR A 78 23.29 -17.05 -0.36
CA THR A 78 24.44 -17.10 -1.30
C THR A 78 24.17 -16.28 -2.56
N ILE A 79 22.95 -16.34 -3.10
CA ILE A 79 22.54 -15.52 -4.26
C ILE A 79 22.58 -14.03 -3.90
N TYR A 80 22.09 -13.63 -2.73
CA TYR A 80 22.18 -12.25 -2.25
C TYR A 80 23.64 -11.76 -2.20
N ASN A 81 24.54 -12.56 -1.59
CA ASN A 81 25.96 -12.22 -1.53
C ASN A 81 26.61 -12.14 -2.92
N CYS A 82 26.19 -12.99 -3.87
CA CYS A 82 26.64 -12.94 -5.25
C CYS A 82 26.24 -11.61 -5.92
N PHE A 83 24.99 -11.16 -5.75
CA PHE A 83 24.55 -9.86 -6.25
C PHE A 83 25.31 -8.69 -5.62
N VAL A 84 25.60 -8.76 -4.32
CA VAL A 84 26.43 -7.76 -3.63
C VAL A 84 27.85 -7.74 -4.22
N ALA A 85 28.47 -8.90 -4.42
CA ALA A 85 29.80 -8.99 -5.03
C ALA A 85 29.82 -8.45 -6.47
N LEU A 86 28.82 -8.81 -7.29
CA LEU A 86 28.65 -8.29 -8.64
C LEU A 86 28.49 -6.77 -8.65
N PHE A 87 27.69 -6.23 -7.73
CA PHE A 87 27.53 -4.78 -7.57
C PHE A 87 28.84 -4.10 -7.19
N LEU A 88 29.60 -4.65 -6.23
CA LEU A 88 30.90 -4.11 -5.83
C LEU A 88 31.92 -4.15 -6.97
N ILE A 89 32.00 -5.26 -7.70
CA ILE A 89 32.91 -5.38 -8.85
C ILE A 89 32.53 -4.40 -9.96
N ALA A 90 31.23 -4.26 -10.28
CA ALA A 90 30.77 -3.29 -11.27
C ALA A 90 31.04 -1.84 -10.84
N PHE A 91 30.87 -1.54 -9.56
CA PHE A 91 31.19 -0.24 -8.97
C PHE A 91 32.69 0.06 -9.06
N LEU A 92 33.54 -0.88 -8.66
CA LEU A 92 35.01 -0.77 -8.76
C LEU A 92 35.45 -0.59 -10.21
N ASN A 93 34.90 -1.37 -11.13
CA ASN A 93 35.20 -1.27 -12.56
C ASN A 93 34.86 0.12 -13.11
N THR A 94 33.69 0.65 -12.74
CA THR A 94 33.26 2.01 -13.13
C THR A 94 34.19 3.06 -12.54
N ALA A 95 34.59 2.93 -11.27
CA ALA A 95 35.51 3.85 -10.61
C ALA A 95 36.91 3.85 -11.26
N VAL A 96 37.47 2.67 -11.54
CA VAL A 96 38.78 2.54 -12.21
C VAL A 96 38.73 3.14 -13.61
N TYR A 97 37.67 2.85 -14.37
CA TYR A 97 37.48 3.41 -15.71
C TYR A 97 37.43 4.95 -15.69
N ASP A 98 36.70 5.53 -14.73
CA ASP A 98 36.55 6.98 -14.61
C ASP A 98 37.86 7.67 -14.21
N ILE A 99 38.65 7.06 -13.32
CA ILE A 99 39.99 7.57 -12.96
C ILE A 99 40.94 7.50 -14.16
N LEU A 100 40.96 6.38 -14.89
CA LEU A 100 41.86 6.20 -16.04
C LEU A 100 41.52 7.14 -17.20
N GLN A 101 40.23 7.34 -17.48
CA GLN A 101 39.79 8.12 -18.64
C GLN A 101 39.66 9.61 -18.35
N ASN A 102 39.02 9.96 -17.22
CA ASN A 102 38.64 11.34 -16.90
C ASN A 102 39.54 11.99 -15.84
N GLY A 103 40.46 11.22 -15.22
CA GLY A 103 41.37 11.71 -14.19
C GLY A 103 40.68 12.11 -12.87
N SER A 104 39.37 11.91 -12.76
CA SER A 104 38.56 12.27 -11.59
C SER A 104 37.43 11.26 -11.37
N LEU A 105 37.00 11.12 -10.12
CA LEU A 105 36.00 10.14 -9.70
C LEU A 105 34.60 10.78 -9.77
N SER A 106 34.06 10.90 -10.99
CA SER A 106 32.76 11.47 -11.28
C SER A 106 31.59 10.50 -11.08
N LEU A 107 31.82 9.18 -11.07
CA LEU A 107 30.86 8.09 -10.77
C LEU A 107 29.46 8.25 -11.40
N GLY A 108 29.34 8.98 -12.51
CA GLY A 108 28.04 9.30 -13.10
C GLY A 108 27.16 10.24 -12.27
N PHE A 109 27.71 10.97 -11.28
CA PHE A 109 26.97 11.99 -10.50
C PHE A 109 26.34 13.05 -11.38
N LEU A 110 26.94 13.36 -12.54
CA LEU A 110 26.36 14.26 -13.53
C LEU A 110 25.03 13.71 -14.06
N THR A 111 24.97 12.43 -14.42
CA THR A 111 23.76 11.75 -14.88
C THR A 111 22.67 11.77 -13.80
N ILE A 112 23.05 11.53 -12.54
CA ILE A 112 22.13 11.62 -11.40
C ILE A 112 21.61 13.05 -11.25
N LYS A 113 22.48 14.06 -11.25
CA LYS A 113 22.10 15.47 -11.12
C LYS A 113 21.20 15.95 -12.26
N LEU A 114 21.46 15.50 -13.50
CA LEU A 114 20.61 15.77 -14.66
C LEU A 114 19.26 15.06 -14.53
N GLY A 115 19.25 13.81 -14.07
CA GLY A 115 18.03 13.03 -13.83
C GLY A 115 17.13 13.61 -12.73
N PHE A 116 17.72 14.16 -11.66
CA PHE A 116 17.02 14.85 -10.58
C PHE A 116 16.99 16.38 -10.78
N GLY A 117 17.08 16.84 -12.03
CA GLY A 117 16.98 18.25 -12.36
C GLY A 117 15.66 18.86 -11.86
N LYS A 118 15.70 20.16 -11.53
CA LYS A 118 14.56 20.95 -11.05
C LYS A 118 13.91 20.41 -9.75
N MET A 119 14.71 19.82 -8.87
CA MET A 119 14.24 19.28 -7.57
C MET A 119 13.44 20.30 -6.74
N THR A 120 13.80 21.59 -6.77
CA THR A 120 13.04 22.64 -6.08
C THR A 120 11.58 22.72 -6.56
N THR A 121 11.35 22.55 -7.86
CA THR A 121 10.01 22.53 -8.45
C THR A 121 9.25 21.27 -8.02
N VAL A 122 9.93 20.11 -8.01
CA VAL A 122 9.37 18.84 -7.53
C VAL A 122 8.87 18.97 -6.09
N ILE A 123 9.69 19.52 -5.20
CA ILE A 123 9.34 19.71 -3.78
C ILE A 123 8.15 20.67 -3.65
N LYS A 124 8.10 21.76 -4.42
CA LYS A 124 6.95 22.69 -4.42
C LYS A 124 5.65 22.00 -4.82
N ILE A 125 5.66 21.21 -5.91
CA ILE A 125 4.50 20.45 -6.38
C ILE A 125 4.08 19.44 -5.31
N TRP A 126 5.04 18.71 -4.75
CA TRP A 126 4.81 17.73 -3.71
C TRP A 126 4.18 18.35 -2.46
N CYS A 127 4.72 19.46 -1.96
CA CYS A 127 4.14 20.18 -0.81
C CYS A 127 2.69 20.60 -1.07
N PHE A 128 2.37 21.07 -2.28
CA PHE A 128 1.00 21.41 -2.66
C PHE A 128 0.08 20.18 -2.68
N MET A 129 0.55 19.05 -3.22
CA MET A 129 -0.19 17.79 -3.22
C MET A 129 -0.44 17.25 -1.82
N VAL A 130 0.57 17.29 -0.95
CA VAL A 130 0.45 16.90 0.46
C VAL A 130 -0.56 17.80 1.17
N ALA A 131 -0.43 19.13 1.05
CA ALA A 131 -1.34 20.09 1.67
C ALA A 131 -2.79 19.87 1.23
N SER A 132 -3.00 19.67 -0.08
CA SER A 132 -4.31 19.32 -0.65
C SER A 132 -4.85 18.02 -0.07
N SER A 133 -4.02 16.99 0.07
CA SER A 133 -4.43 15.70 0.64
C SER A 133 -4.87 15.81 2.10
N TYR A 134 -4.18 16.63 2.91
CA TYR A 134 -4.58 16.91 4.29
C TYR A 134 -5.88 17.72 4.37
N SER A 135 -6.14 18.59 3.40
CA SER A 135 -7.40 19.35 3.33
C SER A 135 -8.63 18.43 3.28
N VAL A 136 -8.52 17.27 2.60
CA VAL A 136 -9.61 16.28 2.51
C VAL A 136 -10.06 15.78 3.88
N TYR A 137 -9.14 15.62 4.84
CA TYR A 137 -9.50 15.24 6.21
C TYR A 137 -10.42 16.29 6.85
N TYR A 138 -10.09 17.59 6.72
CA TYR A 138 -10.92 18.66 7.28
C TYR A 138 -12.30 18.72 6.62
N PHE A 139 -12.36 18.57 5.29
CA PHE A 139 -13.62 18.50 4.56
C PHE A 139 -14.48 17.30 4.98
N TYR A 140 -13.88 16.12 5.15
CA TYR A 140 -14.57 14.94 5.67
C TYR A 140 -15.11 15.17 7.09
N ASN A 141 -14.30 15.77 7.97
CA ASN A 141 -14.74 16.08 9.34
C ASN A 141 -15.95 17.03 9.33
N PHE A 142 -15.92 18.05 8.49
CA PHE A 142 -17.04 18.98 8.32
C PHE A 142 -18.29 18.25 7.80
N TYR A 143 -18.15 17.41 6.77
CA TYR A 143 -19.22 16.54 6.28
C TYR A 143 -19.83 15.69 7.39
N ALA A 144 -18.99 14.98 8.16
CA ALA A 144 -19.42 14.08 9.22
C ALA A 144 -20.15 14.83 10.35
N HIS A 145 -19.64 15.98 10.80
CA HIS A 145 -20.29 16.77 11.86
C HIS A 145 -21.66 17.29 11.43
N GLN A 146 -21.79 17.81 10.20
CA GLN A 146 -23.07 18.30 9.70
C GLN A 146 -24.06 17.14 9.54
N ARG A 147 -23.59 15.99 9.05
CA ARG A 147 -24.42 14.80 8.91
C ARG A 147 -24.96 14.27 10.25
N ILE A 148 -24.16 14.34 11.31
CA ILE A 148 -24.58 13.91 12.67
C ILE A 148 -25.67 14.86 13.23
N LYS A 149 -25.60 16.15 12.91
CA LYS A 149 -26.57 17.16 13.37
C LYS A 149 -27.91 17.09 12.62
N LEU A 150 -27.91 16.61 11.38
CA LEU A 150 -29.13 16.53 10.56
C LEU A 150 -29.96 15.27 10.88
N SER A 151 -31.28 15.42 10.87
CA SER A 151 -32.23 14.33 11.14
C SER A 151 -32.21 13.25 10.04
N PRO A 152 -32.22 11.94 10.39
CA PRO A 152 -31.89 10.83 9.48
C PRO A 152 -32.90 10.54 8.36
N LYS A 153 -34.02 11.26 8.27
CA LYS A 153 -35.11 10.98 7.31
C LYS A 153 -35.42 12.09 6.30
N SER A 154 -34.63 13.16 6.25
CA SER A 154 -34.90 14.27 5.33
C SER A 154 -34.33 14.06 3.92
N PHE A 155 -35.07 14.50 2.90
CA PHE A 155 -34.59 14.62 1.51
C PHE A 155 -33.31 15.48 1.42
N GLN A 156 -33.15 16.43 2.34
CA GLN A 156 -31.97 17.29 2.48
C GLN A 156 -30.69 16.50 2.82
N LEU A 157 -30.80 15.36 3.52
CA LEU A 157 -29.62 14.53 3.83
C LEU A 157 -29.12 13.81 2.58
N LYS A 158 -30.05 13.33 1.74
CA LYS A 158 -29.71 12.70 0.46
C LYS A 158 -29.04 13.69 -0.49
N ILE A 159 -29.60 14.91 -0.62
CA ILE A 159 -28.98 15.93 -1.47
C ILE A 159 -27.57 16.26 -0.98
N TRP A 160 -27.39 16.38 0.35
CA TRP A 160 -26.09 16.62 0.96
C TRP A 160 -25.09 15.50 0.66
N ASP A 161 -25.47 14.23 0.88
CA ASP A 161 -24.61 13.08 0.60
C ASP A 161 -24.20 13.00 -0.89
N TYR A 162 -25.12 13.27 -1.83
CA TYR A 162 -24.80 13.32 -3.27
C TYR A 162 -23.91 14.51 -3.65
N THR A 163 -24.13 15.69 -3.07
CA THR A 163 -23.28 16.86 -3.32
C THR A 163 -21.84 16.59 -2.89
N TRP A 164 -21.63 16.00 -1.70
CA TRP A 164 -20.29 15.65 -1.23
C TRP A 164 -19.64 14.54 -2.05
N PHE A 165 -20.43 13.55 -2.49
CA PHE A 165 -19.94 12.53 -3.41
C PHE A 165 -19.47 13.14 -4.73
N LEU A 166 -20.27 14.03 -5.34
CA LEU A 166 -19.90 14.72 -6.58
C LEU A 166 -18.64 15.57 -6.39
N LEU A 167 -18.54 16.31 -5.28
CA LEU A 167 -17.37 17.11 -4.93
C LEU A 167 -16.11 16.24 -4.79
N PHE A 168 -16.23 15.07 -4.16
CA PHE A 168 -15.13 14.13 -4.02
C PHE A 168 -14.65 13.58 -5.37
N VAL A 169 -15.58 13.19 -6.26
CA VAL A 169 -15.23 12.73 -7.62
C VAL A 169 -14.55 13.86 -8.40
N GLY A 170 -15.08 15.09 -8.32
CA GLY A 170 -14.46 16.28 -8.91
C GLY A 170 -13.04 16.50 -8.38
N TYR A 171 -12.84 16.44 -7.06
CA TYR A 171 -11.53 16.54 -6.43
C TYR A 171 -10.56 15.47 -6.96
N GLN A 172 -11.02 14.22 -7.08
CA GLN A 172 -10.20 13.10 -7.54
C GLN A 172 -9.70 13.30 -8.99
N LEU A 173 -10.58 13.79 -9.87
CA LEU A 173 -10.24 14.12 -11.26
C LEU A 173 -9.29 15.33 -11.34
N THR A 174 -9.59 16.39 -10.59
CA THR A 174 -8.73 17.58 -10.51
C THR A 174 -7.34 17.23 -9.98
N PHE A 175 -7.25 16.39 -8.95
CA PHE A 175 -5.98 15.92 -8.38
C PHE A 175 -5.21 14.99 -9.34
N LEU A 176 -5.90 14.34 -10.29
CA LEU A 176 -5.25 13.56 -11.35
C LEU A 176 -4.69 14.47 -12.47
N VAL A 177 -5.45 15.49 -12.89
CA VAL A 177 -5.06 16.34 -14.03
C VAL A 177 -4.08 17.46 -13.63
N LEU A 178 -4.25 18.09 -12.46
CA LEU A 178 -3.45 19.27 -12.08
C LEU A 178 -1.94 18.98 -11.97
N PRO A 179 -1.47 17.97 -11.19
CA PRO A 179 -0.04 17.69 -11.10
C PRO A 179 0.53 17.29 -12.46
N ALA A 180 -0.19 16.46 -13.24
CA ALA A 180 0.22 16.05 -14.57
C ALA A 180 0.40 17.25 -15.52
N HIS A 181 -0.53 18.20 -15.49
CA HIS A 181 -0.43 19.42 -16.29
C HIS A 181 0.77 20.30 -15.87
N ILE A 182 1.01 20.46 -14.57
CA ILE A 182 2.13 21.26 -14.05
C ILE A 182 3.48 20.61 -14.42
N ILE A 183 3.58 19.28 -14.39
CA ILE A 183 4.78 18.54 -14.79
C ILE A 183 5.10 18.79 -16.27
N LEU A 184 4.10 18.67 -17.16
CA LEU A 184 4.27 18.91 -18.60
C LEU A 184 4.70 20.34 -18.89
N LYS A 185 4.09 21.32 -18.23
CA LYS A 185 4.47 22.74 -18.36
C LYS A 185 5.89 23.02 -17.84
N SER A 186 6.29 22.33 -16.78
CA SER A 186 7.60 22.53 -16.13
C SER A 186 8.74 21.80 -16.83
N GLN A 187 8.45 20.91 -17.80
CA GLN A 187 9.43 20.11 -18.55
C GLN A 187 10.44 19.45 -17.60
N LEU A 188 9.92 18.64 -16.66
CA LEU A 188 10.73 17.93 -15.68
C LEU A 188 11.45 16.74 -16.34
N PRO A 189 12.69 16.43 -15.92
CA PRO A 189 13.37 15.20 -16.33
C PRO A 189 12.53 13.93 -16.08
N PRO A 190 12.75 12.84 -16.83
CA PRO A 190 11.98 11.60 -16.67
C PRO A 190 12.02 11.01 -15.24
N PRO A 191 13.17 10.96 -14.53
CA PRO A 191 13.21 10.42 -13.17
C PRO A 191 12.42 11.27 -12.17
N SER A 192 12.55 12.59 -12.21
CA SER A 192 11.80 13.47 -11.31
C SER A 192 10.29 13.47 -11.60
N THR A 193 9.90 13.36 -12.87
CA THR A 193 8.50 13.15 -13.26
C THR A 193 7.93 11.87 -12.65
N THR A 194 8.68 10.77 -12.73
CA THR A 194 8.26 9.47 -12.18
C THR A 194 7.97 9.57 -10.68
N ILE A 195 8.83 10.27 -9.92
CA ILE A 195 8.64 10.47 -8.47
C ILE A 195 7.32 11.18 -8.19
N VAL A 196 7.02 12.29 -8.87
CA VAL A 196 5.79 13.05 -8.63
C VAL A 196 4.56 12.23 -9.01
N LEU A 197 4.59 11.50 -10.13
CA LEU A 197 3.47 10.67 -10.57
C LEU A 197 3.21 9.48 -9.65
N MET A 198 4.26 8.77 -9.20
CA MET A 198 4.10 7.66 -8.24
C MET A 198 3.49 8.18 -6.93
N GLU A 199 3.97 9.33 -6.48
CA GLU A 199 3.50 9.96 -5.25
C GLU A 199 2.06 10.48 -5.38
N GLN A 200 1.69 10.98 -6.58
CA GLN A 200 0.33 11.35 -6.93
C GLN A 200 -0.61 10.15 -6.85
N VAL A 201 -0.26 9.04 -7.51
CA VAL A 201 -1.05 7.81 -7.49
C VAL A 201 -1.19 7.26 -6.07
N ARG A 202 -0.10 7.30 -5.28
CA ARG A 202 -0.11 6.92 -3.86
C ARG A 202 -1.14 7.73 -3.06
N MET A 203 -1.11 9.06 -3.16
CA MET A 203 -2.05 9.93 -2.42
C MET A 203 -3.49 9.71 -2.87
N ILE A 204 -3.73 9.58 -4.18
CA ILE A 204 -5.05 9.26 -4.77
C ILE A 204 -5.63 8.00 -4.12
N MET A 205 -4.86 6.90 -4.10
CA MET A 205 -5.32 5.64 -3.55
C MET A 205 -5.59 5.74 -2.04
N LYS A 206 -4.74 6.45 -1.29
CA LYS A 206 -4.92 6.64 0.15
C LYS A 206 -6.16 7.46 0.48
N ILE A 207 -6.38 8.57 -0.20
CA ILE A 207 -7.56 9.43 0.02
C ILE A 207 -8.84 8.64 -0.28
N HIS A 208 -8.87 7.92 -1.41
CA HIS A 208 -10.00 7.07 -1.76
C HIS A 208 -10.24 5.96 -0.73
N ALA A 209 -9.18 5.29 -0.27
CA ALA A 209 -9.28 4.26 0.75
C ALA A 209 -9.78 4.79 2.10
N PHE A 210 -9.34 5.99 2.50
CA PHE A 210 -9.81 6.66 3.71
C PHE A 210 -11.31 6.92 3.64
N ILE A 211 -11.78 7.64 2.60
CA ILE A 211 -13.20 7.99 2.44
C ILE A 211 -14.07 6.73 2.34
N ARG A 212 -13.64 5.74 1.54
CA ARG A 212 -14.37 4.47 1.40
C ARG A 212 -14.53 3.73 2.74
N SER A 213 -13.55 3.80 3.61
CA SER A 213 -13.57 3.08 4.89
C SER A 213 -14.32 3.84 5.98
N THR A 214 -14.34 5.18 5.94
CA THR A 214 -14.94 6.01 6.98
C THR A 214 -16.41 6.38 6.71
N VAL A 215 -16.80 6.54 5.44
CA VAL A 215 -18.18 6.88 5.05
C VAL A 215 -19.22 5.85 5.53
N PRO A 216 -19.01 4.52 5.39
CA PRO A 216 -19.96 3.53 5.87
C PRO A 216 -20.21 3.60 7.38
N SER A 217 -19.19 3.94 8.17
CA SER A 217 -19.28 4.09 9.63
C SER A 217 -20.19 5.26 10.02
N VAL A 218 -20.15 6.36 9.26
CA VAL A 218 -21.06 7.49 9.47
C VAL A 218 -22.45 7.18 8.90
N LEU A 219 -22.54 6.49 7.76
CA LEU A 219 -23.80 6.14 7.07
C LEU A 219 -24.67 5.16 7.88
N ASN A 220 -24.06 4.09 8.40
CA ASN A 220 -24.75 2.99 9.09
C ASN A 220 -24.94 3.26 10.59
N ARG A 221 -25.05 4.52 11.01
CA ARG A 221 -25.30 4.90 12.42
C ARG A 221 -26.51 4.13 12.97
N LYS A 222 -26.26 3.00 13.62
CA LYS A 222 -27.23 2.36 14.51
C LYS A 222 -27.17 3.15 15.80
N LEU A 223 -28.32 3.64 16.25
CA LEU A 223 -28.50 4.45 17.45
C LEU A 223 -28.07 3.76 18.77
N HIS A 224 -27.46 2.57 18.72
CA HIS A 224 -27.49 1.63 19.85
C HIS A 224 -26.12 1.24 20.46
N ASP A 225 -24.99 1.79 20.02
CA ASP A 225 -23.72 1.60 20.74
C ASP A 225 -23.06 2.95 20.98
N GLY A 226 -23.19 3.43 22.23
CA GLY A 226 -22.39 4.53 22.73
C GLY A 226 -21.05 3.99 23.21
N SER A 227 -19.97 4.17 22.43
CA SER A 227 -18.57 4.26 22.90
C SER A 227 -17.54 4.10 21.77
N GLY A 228 -17.74 4.76 20.62
CA GLY A 228 -16.73 4.80 19.57
C GLY A 228 -16.65 6.18 18.95
N ASP A 229 -15.46 6.77 18.88
CA ASP A 229 -15.21 7.98 18.10
C ASP A 229 -15.48 7.65 16.61
N LEU A 230 -16.72 7.90 16.14
CA LEU A 230 -17.16 7.66 14.76
C LEU A 230 -16.33 8.44 13.72
N ILE A 231 -15.64 9.46 14.18
CA ILE A 231 -14.78 10.33 13.39
C ILE A 231 -13.34 10.00 13.76
N PRO A 232 -12.52 9.56 12.79
CA PRO A 232 -11.12 9.25 13.06
C PRO A 232 -10.35 10.50 13.44
N LYS A 233 -9.46 10.36 14.43
CA LYS A 233 -8.57 11.45 14.88
C LYS A 233 -7.54 11.80 13.81
N PHE A 234 -7.11 13.06 13.77
CA PHE A 234 -6.11 13.55 12.83
C PHE A 234 -4.80 12.75 12.90
N ASN A 235 -4.37 12.38 14.10
CA ASN A 235 -3.14 11.59 14.30
C ASN A 235 -3.19 10.24 13.56
N LYS A 236 -4.36 9.58 13.53
CA LYS A 236 -4.54 8.31 12.82
C LYS A 236 -4.53 8.50 11.30
N PHE A 237 -5.15 9.57 10.82
CA PHE A 237 -5.11 9.94 9.40
C PHE A 237 -3.68 10.27 8.95
N SER A 238 -2.96 11.10 9.70
CA SER A 238 -1.55 11.44 9.44
C SER A 238 -0.67 10.19 9.44
N TYR A 239 -0.83 9.30 10.43
CA TYR A 239 -0.13 8.01 10.46
C TYR A 239 -0.41 7.18 9.20
N PHE A 240 -1.68 7.04 8.80
CA PHE A 240 -2.06 6.33 7.59
C PHE A 240 -1.45 6.95 6.32
N MET A 241 -1.32 8.28 6.24
CA MET A 241 -0.70 8.95 5.10
C MET A 241 0.77 8.53 4.91
N PHE A 242 1.49 8.16 5.96
CA PHE A 242 2.87 7.66 5.86
C PHE A 242 3.01 6.14 5.94
N ALA A 243 2.01 5.41 6.45
CA ALA A 243 2.05 3.96 6.57
C ALA A 243 2.24 3.27 5.19
N PRO A 244 2.98 2.16 5.10
CA PRO A 244 3.20 1.41 3.85
C PRO A 244 1.98 0.54 3.47
N THR A 245 0.77 1.10 3.57
CA THR A 245 -0.49 0.41 3.30
C THR A 245 -1.45 1.34 2.52
N LEU A 246 -2.36 0.72 1.77
CA LEU A 246 -3.43 1.42 1.02
C LEU A 246 -4.82 1.13 1.57
N ILE A 247 -4.91 0.45 2.71
CA ILE A 247 -6.17 0.14 3.39
C ILE A 247 -6.15 0.90 4.69
N TYR A 248 -7.16 1.75 4.89
CA TYR A 248 -7.29 2.53 6.11
C TYR A 248 -7.87 1.66 7.23
N GLN A 249 -7.20 1.67 8.38
CA GLN A 249 -7.70 1.14 9.64
C GLN A 249 -7.42 2.12 10.77
N ASP A 250 -8.28 2.09 11.79
CA ASP A 250 -8.15 2.91 12.98
C ASP A 250 -6.94 2.54 13.83
N ASN A 251 -6.64 1.24 13.92
CA ASN A 251 -5.57 0.68 14.71
C ASN A 251 -4.79 -0.33 13.84
N TYR A 252 -3.51 -0.10 13.64
CA TYR A 252 -2.60 -1.04 12.98
C TYR A 252 -1.83 -1.84 14.04
N PRO A 253 -1.49 -3.12 13.78
CA PRO A 253 -0.55 -3.84 14.62
C PRO A 253 0.80 -3.12 14.64
N ARG A 254 1.41 -3.04 15.82
CA ARG A 254 2.68 -2.38 16.06
C ARG A 254 3.67 -3.35 16.67
#